data_AF-A0A8J4WS76-F1
#
_entry.id   AF-A0A8J4WS76-F1
#
_cell.length_a   1.000
_cell.length_b   1.000
_cell.length_c   1.000
_cell.angle_alpha   90.00
_cell.angle_beta   90.00
_cell.angle_gamma   90.00
#
_symmetry.space_group_name_H-M   'P 1'
#
loop_
_entity.id
_entity.type
_entity.pdbx_description
1 polymer ?
#
loop_
_entity_poly.entity_id
_entity_poly.type
_entity_poly.pdbx_seq_one_letter_code
_entity_poly.pdbx_strand_id
1 'polypeptide(L)'
;MSDILLAEYTLKRALREHTNELIATSCPHVFCTPLPKHWRSNKSLPNQFRVVSLVHIPDGVRVSVTAGNEERPCAELKNPVTVMHANEARFSDLRFLGRSGRGKSFNLTITIEINPPLVAVYSRAIKVTVDGPRVPRNKYGKP
;
A
#
# COMPACT_ATOMS: atom_id res chain seq x y z
N MET A 1 3.67 18.85 -23.35
CA MET A 1 4.96 19.24 -22.72
C MET A 1 4.79 19.62 -21.25
N SER A 2 3.66 20.22 -20.85
CA SER A 2 3.27 20.50 -19.45
C SER A 2 3.13 19.26 -18.56
N ASP A 3 2.50 18.20 -19.08
CA ASP A 3 2.08 17.06 -18.24
C ASP A 3 3.26 16.18 -17.82
N ILE A 4 4.28 16.09 -18.67
CA ILE A 4 5.54 15.39 -18.37
C ILE A 4 6.28 16.10 -17.23
N LEU A 5 6.35 17.44 -17.29
CA LEU A 5 6.99 18.26 -16.25
C LEU A 5 6.24 18.14 -14.91
N LEU A 6 4.90 18.10 -14.95
CA LEU A 6 4.08 17.90 -13.75
C LEU A 6 4.30 16.51 -13.14
N ALA A 7 4.34 15.47 -13.95
CA ALA A 7 4.60 14.10 -13.51
C ALA A 7 6.00 13.98 -12.87
N GLU A 8 7.04 14.51 -13.52
CA GLU A 8 8.39 14.54 -12.98
C GLU A 8 8.48 15.30 -11.66
N TYR A 9 7.86 16.48 -11.57
CA TYR A 9 7.84 17.27 -10.34
C TYR A 9 7.15 16.51 -9.21
N THR A 10 5.99 15.90 -9.50
CA THR A 10 5.22 15.13 -8.52
C THR A 10 6.01 13.94 -7.98
N LEU A 11 6.66 13.17 -8.87
CA LEU A 11 7.49 12.04 -8.49
C LEU A 11 8.70 12.49 -7.65
N LYS A 12 9.42 13.54 -8.09
CA LYS A 12 10.57 14.09 -7.37
C LYS A 12 10.18 14.59 -5.98
N ARG A 13 9.04 15.27 -5.84
CA ARG A 13 8.53 15.71 -4.53
C ARG A 13 8.20 14.50 -3.63
N ALA A 14 7.48 13.52 -4.16
CA ALA A 14 7.07 12.36 -3.40
C ALA A 14 8.27 11.52 -2.88
N LEU A 15 9.35 11.43 -3.68
CA LEU A 15 10.59 10.74 -3.33
C LEU A 15 11.51 11.57 -2.41
N ARG A 16 11.52 12.90 -2.50
CA ARG A 16 12.36 13.74 -1.62
C ARG A 16 11.89 13.76 -0.18
N GLU A 17 10.58 13.77 0.03
CA GLU A 17 10.01 13.89 1.39
C GLU A 17 10.25 12.65 2.25
N HIS A 18 10.51 11.47 1.64
CA HIS A 18 10.77 10.23 2.36
C HIS A 18 11.73 9.34 1.58
N THR A 19 12.80 8.87 2.24
CA THR A 19 13.87 8.00 1.67
C THR A 19 13.40 6.64 1.15
N ASN A 20 12.10 6.37 1.16
CA ASN A 20 11.53 5.12 0.69
C ASN A 20 11.23 5.21 -0.81
N GLU A 21 11.74 4.24 -1.55
CA GLU A 21 11.37 4.00 -2.94
C GLU A 21 9.84 3.88 -3.06
N LEU A 22 9.24 4.50 -4.07
CA LEU A 22 7.89 4.20 -4.50
C LEU A 22 7.94 3.06 -5.50
N ILE A 23 6.94 2.17 -5.47
CA ILE A 23 6.83 1.12 -6.48
C ILE A 23 5.66 1.38 -7.41
N ALA A 24 5.81 0.92 -8.66
CA ALA A 24 4.74 0.96 -9.64
C ALA A 24 3.65 -0.06 -9.27
N THR A 25 2.40 0.33 -9.54
CA THR A 25 1.25 -0.58 -9.49
C THR A 25 0.95 -1.14 -10.89
N SER A 26 -0.14 -1.88 -11.05
CA SER A 26 -0.65 -2.27 -12.38
C SER A 26 -1.11 -1.08 -13.24
N CYS A 27 -1.33 0.09 -12.63
CA CYS A 27 -1.64 1.32 -13.35
C CYS A 27 -0.35 2.13 -13.55
N PRO A 28 0.00 2.52 -14.79
CA PRO A 28 1.28 3.19 -15.09
C PRO A 28 1.41 4.57 -14.45
N HIS A 29 0.31 5.18 -14.02
CA HIS A 29 0.30 6.50 -13.41
C HIS A 29 0.12 6.47 -11.89
N VAL A 30 -0.04 5.29 -11.28
CA VAL A 30 -0.25 5.17 -9.83
C VAL A 30 0.92 4.40 -9.21
N PHE A 31 1.53 5.03 -8.22
CA PHE A 31 2.62 4.49 -7.42
C PHE A 31 2.20 4.41 -5.96
N CYS A 32 2.84 3.54 -5.20
CA CYS A 32 2.58 3.47 -3.76
C CYS A 32 3.80 3.06 -2.95
N THR A 33 3.68 3.20 -1.63
CA THR A 33 4.74 2.77 -0.71
C THR A 33 4.89 1.24 -0.73
N PRO A 34 6.11 0.70 -0.86
CA PRO A 34 6.36 -0.72 -0.77
C PRO A 34 5.97 -1.24 0.61
N LEU A 35 5.26 -2.35 0.63
CA LEU A 35 4.89 -3.00 1.88
C LEU A 35 5.91 -4.06 2.29
N PRO A 36 6.06 -4.33 3.61
CA PRO A 36 6.82 -5.47 4.08
C PRO A 36 6.28 -6.75 3.45
N LYS A 37 7.19 -7.62 2.96
CA LYS A 37 6.79 -8.91 2.37
C LYS A 37 6.06 -9.82 3.34
N HIS A 38 6.33 -9.68 4.64
CA HIS A 38 5.63 -10.39 5.72
C HIS A 38 5.42 -9.44 6.89
N TRP A 39 4.19 -9.33 7.39
CA TRP A 39 3.86 -8.47 8.53
C TRP A 39 2.92 -9.13 9.54
N ARG A 40 2.89 -8.54 10.74
CA ARG A 40 2.03 -8.95 11.84
C ARG A 40 0.65 -8.31 11.70
N SER A 41 -0.40 -9.11 11.86
CA SER A 41 -1.78 -8.62 11.88
C SER A 41 -1.99 -7.58 12.98
N ASN A 42 -2.77 -6.53 12.67
CA ASN A 42 -3.10 -5.39 13.52
C ASN A 42 -1.88 -4.62 14.08
N LYS A 43 -0.69 -4.79 13.50
CA LYS A 43 0.49 -3.99 13.82
C LYS A 43 0.59 -2.85 12.81
N SER A 44 0.89 -1.64 13.29
CA SER A 44 1.22 -0.49 12.44
C SER A 44 2.32 -0.86 11.44
N LEU A 45 2.20 -0.39 10.21
CA LEU A 45 3.23 -0.55 9.18
C LEU A 45 4.50 0.20 9.59
N PRO A 46 5.70 -0.25 9.16
CA PRO A 46 6.95 0.43 9.50
C PRO A 46 7.05 1.81 8.84
N ASN A 47 6.41 1.97 7.69
CA ASN A 47 6.32 3.22 6.95
C ASN A 47 4.85 3.56 6.70
N GLN A 48 4.53 4.85 6.65
CA GLN A 48 3.21 5.31 6.25
C GLN A 48 2.91 4.84 4.82
N PHE A 49 1.75 4.22 4.61
CA PHE A 49 1.33 3.83 3.27
C PHE A 49 0.81 5.06 2.51
N ARG A 50 1.36 5.30 1.33
CA ARG A 50 1.04 6.43 0.46
C ARG A 50 0.65 5.92 -0.92
N VAL A 51 -0.26 6.62 -1.57
CA VAL A 51 -0.60 6.43 -2.99
C VAL A 51 -0.33 7.74 -3.70
N VAL A 52 0.46 7.70 -4.77
CA VAL A 52 0.87 8.87 -5.56
C VAL A 52 0.37 8.70 -6.99
N SER A 53 -0.26 9.73 -7.53
CA SER A 53 -0.67 9.78 -8.93
C SER A 53 0.28 10.68 -9.72
N LEU A 54 0.71 10.24 -10.90
CA LEU A 54 1.47 11.07 -11.85
C LEU A 54 0.56 11.96 -12.71
N VAL A 55 -0.73 11.64 -12.77
CA VAL A 55 -1.77 12.48 -13.37
C VAL A 55 -2.43 13.33 -12.31
N HIS A 56 -2.91 14.52 -12.68
CA HIS A 56 -3.63 15.37 -11.76
C HIS A 56 -4.91 14.69 -11.27
N ILE A 57 -5.06 14.58 -9.96
CA ILE A 57 -6.27 14.14 -9.28
C ILE A 57 -6.69 15.29 -8.36
N PRO A 58 -7.95 15.79 -8.45
CA PRO A 58 -8.42 16.84 -7.57
C PRO A 58 -8.28 16.49 -6.09
N ASP A 59 -7.99 17.49 -5.27
CA ASP A 59 -7.92 17.33 -3.82
C ASP A 59 -9.28 16.92 -3.25
N GLY A 60 -9.26 16.16 -2.16
CA GLY A 60 -10.47 15.65 -1.51
C GLY A 60 -11.07 14.39 -2.16
N VAL A 61 -10.59 13.99 -3.34
CA VAL A 61 -11.01 12.72 -3.98
C VAL A 61 -10.67 11.55 -3.06
N ARG A 62 -11.66 10.70 -2.79
CA ARG A 62 -11.49 9.53 -1.92
C ARG A 62 -10.57 8.50 -2.57
N VAL A 63 -9.66 7.97 -1.76
CA VAL A 63 -8.77 6.87 -2.12
C VAL A 63 -8.96 5.76 -1.10
N SER A 64 -9.32 4.58 -1.58
CA SER A 64 -9.52 3.40 -0.74
C SER A 64 -8.58 2.26 -1.13
N VAL A 65 -8.30 1.41 -0.16
CA VAL A 65 -7.47 0.21 -0.31
C VAL A 65 -8.28 -0.98 0.17
N THR A 66 -8.34 -2.03 -0.65
CA THR A 66 -8.82 -3.34 -0.26
C THR A 66 -7.72 -4.38 -0.41
N ALA A 67 -7.82 -5.48 0.32
CA ALA A 67 -6.84 -6.55 0.33
C ALA A 67 -7.53 -7.89 0.16
N GLY A 68 -6.99 -8.76 -0.70
CA GLY A 68 -7.59 -10.07 -0.95
C GLY A 68 -6.70 -11.03 -1.72
N ASN A 69 -7.05 -12.31 -1.70
CA ASN A 69 -6.48 -13.37 -2.52
C ASN A 69 -7.50 -14.52 -2.71
N GLU A 70 -7.08 -15.60 -3.37
CA GLU A 70 -7.92 -16.77 -3.66
C GLU A 70 -8.56 -17.41 -2.42
N GLU A 71 -7.85 -17.48 -1.28
CA GLU A 71 -8.35 -18.09 -0.04
C GLU A 71 -9.16 -17.11 0.83
N ARG A 72 -8.91 -15.81 0.65
CA ARG A 72 -9.44 -14.72 1.46
C ARG A 72 -9.78 -13.55 0.53
N PRO A 73 -10.96 -13.58 -0.13
CA PRO A 73 -11.33 -12.59 -1.14
C PRO A 73 -11.37 -11.15 -0.58
N CYS A 74 -11.79 -11.00 0.67
CA CYS A 74 -11.90 -9.72 1.35
C CYS A 74 -11.27 -9.82 2.74
N ALA A 75 -10.13 -9.17 2.93
CA ALA A 75 -9.48 -9.06 4.23
C ALA A 75 -9.94 -7.79 4.95
N GLU A 76 -10.14 -7.91 6.26
CA GLU A 76 -10.44 -6.77 7.11
C GLU A 76 -9.20 -5.88 7.29
N LEU A 77 -9.39 -4.57 7.17
CA LEU A 77 -8.36 -3.54 7.27
C LEU A 77 -8.80 -2.45 8.25
N LYS A 78 -7.83 -1.83 8.92
CA LYS A 78 -8.03 -0.62 9.72
C LYS A 78 -7.55 0.60 8.93
N ASN A 79 -8.33 1.67 8.95
CA ASN A 79 -8.07 2.92 8.22
C ASN A 79 -7.79 2.71 6.71
N PRO A 80 -8.63 1.96 5.97
CA PRO A 80 -8.41 1.65 4.55
C PRO A 80 -8.80 2.77 3.59
N VAL A 81 -9.20 3.94 4.08
CA VAL A 81 -9.67 5.07 3.26
C VAL A 81 -8.98 6.34 3.71
N THR A 82 -8.60 7.17 2.74
CA THR A 82 -8.11 8.53 2.92
C THR A 82 -8.56 9.39 1.74
N VAL A 83 -8.06 10.62 1.63
CA VAL A 83 -8.30 11.53 0.51
C VAL A 83 -7.01 11.89 -0.20
N MET A 84 -7.12 12.21 -1.48
CA MET A 84 -6.05 12.77 -2.28
C MET A 84 -5.79 14.21 -1.87
N HIS A 85 -4.53 14.59 -1.77
CA HIS A 85 -4.11 15.97 -1.59
C HIS A 85 -2.79 16.20 -2.31
N ALA A 86 -2.77 17.17 -3.23
CA ALA A 86 -1.66 17.43 -4.13
C ALA A 86 -1.17 16.14 -4.80
N ASN A 87 -2.05 15.38 -5.48
CA ASN A 87 -1.71 14.10 -6.14
C ASN A 87 -1.13 13.01 -5.22
N GLU A 88 -1.27 13.15 -3.91
CA GLU A 88 -0.85 12.13 -2.94
C GLU A 88 -1.92 11.86 -1.87
N ALA A 89 -2.21 10.58 -1.65
CA ALA A 89 -3.09 10.09 -0.60
C ALA A 89 -2.28 9.40 0.50
N ARG A 90 -2.29 9.97 1.72
CA ARG A 90 -1.56 9.45 2.89
C ARG A 90 -2.51 8.72 3.83
N PHE A 91 -2.25 7.43 4.06
CA PHE A 91 -3.08 6.62 4.95
C PHE A 91 -2.56 6.75 6.38
N SER A 92 -3.40 7.26 7.28
CA SER A 92 -3.07 7.36 8.70
C SER A 92 -3.20 5.98 9.35
N ASP A 93 -2.06 5.34 9.65
CA ASP A 93 -2.01 4.06 10.37
C ASP A 93 -2.86 2.95 9.70
N LEU A 94 -2.69 2.75 8.39
CA LEU A 94 -3.26 1.60 7.68
C LEU A 94 -2.77 0.30 8.33
N ARG A 95 -3.69 -0.61 8.68
CA ARG A 95 -3.33 -1.94 9.22
C ARG A 95 -4.10 -3.06 8.54
N PHE A 96 -3.44 -4.21 8.49
CA PHE A 96 -4.04 -5.46 8.05
C PHE A 96 -4.54 -6.24 9.26
N LEU A 97 -5.85 -6.43 9.38
CA LEU A 97 -6.45 -7.20 10.47
C LEU A 97 -6.60 -8.68 10.05
N GLY A 98 -7.07 -8.89 8.81
CA GLY A 98 -7.16 -10.22 8.19
C GLY A 98 -5.80 -10.87 7.93
N ARG A 99 -5.73 -12.20 8.06
CA ARG A 99 -4.54 -13.02 7.75
C ARG A 99 -4.62 -13.54 6.32
N SER A 100 -3.48 -13.58 5.62
CA SER A 100 -3.45 -13.91 4.18
C SER A 100 -3.43 -15.41 3.85
N GLY A 101 -3.26 -16.28 4.84
CA GLY A 101 -3.11 -17.73 4.63
C GLY A 101 -1.64 -18.19 4.69
N ARG A 102 -1.43 -19.50 4.84
CA ARG A 102 -0.08 -20.08 4.98
C ARG A 102 0.66 -19.99 3.65
N GLY A 103 1.75 -19.22 3.62
CA GLY A 103 2.57 -19.04 2.40
C GLY A 103 1.92 -18.18 1.32
N LYS A 104 0.75 -17.59 1.59
CA LYS A 104 -0.02 -16.78 0.63
C LYS A 104 0.11 -15.29 0.98
N SER A 105 0.07 -14.44 -0.04
CA SER A 105 0.09 -12.98 0.12
C SER A 105 -1.24 -12.40 -0.34
N PHE A 106 -1.60 -11.23 0.17
CA PHE A 106 -2.69 -10.43 -0.39
C PHE A 106 -2.21 -9.69 -1.62
N ASN A 107 -3.10 -9.55 -2.60
CA ASN A 107 -3.06 -8.45 -3.56
C ASN A 107 -3.77 -7.25 -2.91
N LEU A 108 -3.25 -6.04 -3.16
CA LEU A 108 -3.97 -4.83 -2.82
C LEU A 108 -4.63 -4.25 -4.06
N THR A 109 -5.87 -3.82 -3.89
CA THR A 109 -6.58 -3.02 -4.88
C THR A 109 -6.72 -1.62 -4.32
N ILE A 110 -6.19 -0.64 -5.05
CA ILE A 110 -6.27 0.79 -4.75
C ILE A 110 -7.32 1.37 -5.69
N THR A 111 -8.33 2.01 -5.14
CA THR A 111 -9.41 2.66 -5.88
C THR A 111 -9.38 4.16 -5.61
N ILE A 112 -9.20 4.96 -6.66
CA ILE A 112 -9.30 6.42 -6.62
C ILE A 112 -10.64 6.79 -7.24
N GLU A 113 -11.54 7.38 -6.44
CA GLU A 113 -12.96 7.62 -6.77
C GLU A 113 -13.16 8.86 -7.67
N ILE A 114 -12.40 8.94 -8.78
CA ILE A 114 -12.69 9.86 -9.90
C ILE A 114 -13.77 9.26 -10.83
N ASN A 115 -14.22 10.00 -11.85
CA ASN A 115 -15.21 9.52 -12.82
C ASN A 115 -14.62 9.48 -14.25
N PRO A 116 -14.38 8.30 -14.84
CA PRO A 116 -14.59 6.95 -14.28
C PRO A 116 -13.53 6.58 -13.21
N PRO A 117 -13.82 5.68 -12.25
CA PRO A 117 -12.88 5.32 -11.19
C PRO A 117 -11.55 4.78 -11.72
N LEU A 118 -10.45 5.21 -11.12
CA LEU A 118 -9.12 4.70 -11.43
C LEU A 118 -8.75 3.58 -10.45
N VAL A 119 -8.48 2.40 -10.98
CA VAL A 119 -8.17 1.19 -10.19
C VAL A 119 -6.74 0.73 -10.49
N ALA A 120 -5.98 0.49 -9.43
CA ALA A 120 -4.60 0.06 -9.48
C ALA A 120 -4.38 -1.15 -8.55
N VAL A 121 -3.60 -2.13 -9.00
CA VAL A 121 -3.34 -3.36 -8.24
C VAL A 121 -1.86 -3.44 -7.87
N TYR A 122 -1.58 -3.71 -6.59
CA TYR A 122 -0.26 -4.16 -6.12
C TYR A 122 -0.37 -5.67 -5.86
N SER A 123 0.15 -6.46 -6.80
CA SER A 123 0.11 -7.92 -6.74
C SER A 123 1.10 -8.49 -5.72
N ARG A 124 0.68 -9.54 -5.01
CA ARG A 124 1.48 -10.25 -3.98
C ARG A 124 2.15 -9.26 -3.00
N ALA A 125 1.37 -8.30 -2.53
CA ALA A 125 1.83 -7.16 -1.76
C ALA A 125 2.43 -7.55 -0.41
N ILE A 126 1.68 -8.33 0.36
CA ILE A 126 2.01 -8.57 1.76
C ILE A 126 1.44 -9.90 2.23
N LYS A 127 2.28 -10.70 2.89
CA LYS A 127 1.82 -11.84 3.69
C LYS A 127 1.52 -11.35 5.11
N VAL A 128 0.33 -11.64 5.62
CA VAL A 128 -0.10 -11.21 6.95
C VAL A 128 -0.36 -12.43 7.83
N THR A 129 0.34 -12.53 8.96
CA THR A 129 0.15 -13.60 9.95
C THR A 129 0.07 -13.04 11.36
N VAL A 130 -0.27 -13.89 12.34
CA VAL A 130 -0.39 -13.50 13.75
C VAL A 130 0.92 -12.95 14.33
N ASP A 131 2.04 -13.62 14.05
CA ASP A 131 3.35 -13.21 14.55
C ASP A 131 4.04 -12.18 13.65
N GLY A 132 3.77 -12.20 12.34
CA GLY A 132 4.63 -11.52 11.37
C GLY A 132 6.02 -12.16 11.29
N PRO A 133 7.05 -11.41 10.85
CA PRO A 133 8.45 -11.84 10.90
C PRO A 133 8.86 -12.14 12.34
N ARG A 134 9.40 -13.33 12.59
CA ARG A 134 9.80 -13.80 13.92
C ARG A 134 11.13 -14.56 13.86
N VAL A 135 11.97 -14.39 14.88
CA VAL A 135 13.22 -15.16 15.05
C VAL A 135 12.89 -16.64 15.29
N PRO A 136 13.69 -17.60 14.76
CA PRO A 136 13.51 -19.02 15.07
C PRO A 136 13.51 -19.29 16.58
N ARG A 137 12.63 -20.18 17.02
CA ARG A 137 12.38 -20.43 18.46
C ARG A 137 13.57 -21.09 19.20
N ASN A 138 14.44 -21.81 18.50
CA ASN A 138 15.52 -22.62 19.10
C ASN A 138 16.93 -22.05 18.88
N LYS A 139 17.22 -20.85 19.39
CA LYS A 139 18.61 -20.40 19.58
C LYS A 139 19.14 -20.62 21.00
N TYR A 140 18.29 -21.06 21.93
CA TYR A 140 18.64 -21.28 23.34
C TYR A 140 18.16 -22.64 23.87
N GLY A 141 18.06 -23.66 23.02
CA GLY A 141 18.00 -25.03 23.53
C GLY A 141 19.33 -25.29 24.24
N LYS A 142 19.31 -25.42 25.57
CA LYS A 142 20.47 -25.94 26.30
C LYS A 142 20.90 -27.27 25.66
N PRO A 143 22.21 -27.57 25.60
CA PRO A 143 22.69 -28.88 25.18
C PRO A 143 22.04 -29.99 26.01
#